data_AF-A0A7S3F5W1-F1
#
_entry.id   AF-A0A7S3F5W1-F1
#
_cell.length_a   1.000
_cell.length_b   1.000
_cell.length_c   1.000
_cell.angle_alpha   90.00
_cell.angle_beta   90.00
_cell.angle_gamma   90.00
#
_symmetry.space_group_name_H-M   'P 1'
#
loop_
_entity.id
_entity.type
_entity.pdbx_description
1 polymer ?
#
loop_
_entity_poly.entity_id
_entity_poly.type
_entity_poly.pdbx_seq_one_letter_code
_entity_poly.pdbx_strand_id
1 'polypeptide(L)'
;RLALLYQPRAPCCKAAYMSAMGAWRRGAMSNYDYLLLLNELAGRRAGDISFLPTLPWVIDMTTPPEEGASDCAAAQGADAGMGGWRDLTKSKWRLSKGDEQL
;
A
#
# COMPACT_ATOMS: atom_id res chain seq x y z
N ARG A 1 35.76 -7.36 -1.47
CA ARG A 1 35.39 -6.93 -0.09
C ARG A 1 33.90 -6.53 -0.02
N LEU A 2 33.00 -7.39 -0.54
CA LEU A 2 31.55 -7.16 -0.55
C LEU A 2 30.89 -8.35 0.13
N ALA A 3 30.95 -8.35 1.46
CA ALA A 3 30.27 -9.29 2.32
C ALA A 3 29.57 -8.48 3.42
N LEU A 4 28.54 -7.70 3.07
CA LEU A 4 27.79 -6.89 4.05
C LEU A 4 26.29 -6.72 3.75
N LEU A 5 25.62 -7.65 3.06
CA LEU A 5 24.14 -7.64 2.98
C LEU A 5 23.51 -9.02 3.21
N TYR A 6 24.15 -9.87 4.01
CA TYR A 6 23.45 -11.00 4.62
C TYR A 6 22.88 -10.52 5.95
N GLN A 7 21.72 -9.87 5.92
CA GLN A 7 20.92 -9.76 7.13
C GLN A 7 20.23 -11.12 7.34
N PRO A 8 20.38 -11.75 8.51
CA PRO A 8 19.78 -13.04 8.78
C PRO A 8 18.28 -12.94 8.55
N ARG A 9 17.69 -13.99 7.96
CA ARG A 9 16.25 -14.17 7.80
C ARG A 9 15.58 -13.75 9.11
N ALA A 10 14.87 -12.62 9.12
CA ALA A 10 14.05 -12.28 10.26
C ALA A 10 13.12 -13.48 10.48
N PRO A 11 13.13 -14.12 11.67
CA PRO A 11 12.19 -15.18 11.95
C PRO A 11 10.80 -14.59 11.70
N CYS A 12 9.98 -15.30 10.93
CA CYS A 12 8.57 -14.98 10.77
C CYS A 12 7.85 -15.17 12.11
N CYS A 13 8.19 -14.38 13.13
CA CYS A 13 7.47 -14.42 14.37
C CYS A 13 6.11 -13.80 14.08
N LYS A 14 5.11 -14.66 13.92
CA LYS A 14 3.70 -14.31 13.82
C LYS A 14 3.31 -13.25 14.86
N ALA A 15 4.00 -13.24 16.01
CA ALA A 15 3.92 -12.22 17.05
C ALA A 15 4.25 -10.79 16.59
N ALA A 16 5.33 -10.56 15.82
CA ALA A 16 5.68 -9.21 15.34
C ALA A 16 4.63 -8.66 14.37
N TYR A 17 4.16 -9.49 13.44
CA TYR A 17 3.06 -9.15 12.54
C TYR A 17 1.77 -8.81 13.30
N MET A 18 1.37 -9.66 14.26
CA MET A 18 0.14 -9.45 15.03
C MET A 18 0.21 -8.18 15.90
N SER A 19 1.36 -7.92 16.50
CA SER A 19 1.59 -6.69 17.29
C SER A 19 1.51 -5.44 16.41
N ALA A 20 2.20 -5.45 15.27
CA ALA A 20 2.22 -4.33 14.33
C ALA A 20 0.83 -4.04 13.73
N MET A 21 0.09 -5.08 13.34
CA MET A 21 -1.31 -4.92 12.90
C MET A 21 -2.16 -4.26 13.99
N GLY A 22 -2.01 -4.70 15.25
CA GLY A 22 -2.71 -4.10 16.37
C GLY A 22 -2.37 -2.61 16.57
N ALA A 23 -1.09 -2.25 16.45
CA ALA A 23 -0.62 -0.87 16.54
C ALA A 23 -1.17 -0.02 15.39
N TRP A 24 -1.07 -0.51 14.15
CA TRP A 24 -1.59 0.14 12.95
C TRP A 24 -3.10 0.38 13.04
N ARG A 25 -3.87 -0.64 13.43
CA ARG A 25 -5.33 -0.53 13.57
C ARG A 25 -5.77 0.50 14.61
N ARG A 26 -4.95 0.77 15.63
CA ARG A 26 -5.20 1.81 16.65
C ARG A 26 -4.63 3.18 16.27
N GLY A 27 -3.98 3.33 15.11
CA GLY A 27 -3.32 4.56 14.70
C GLY A 27 -2.00 4.85 15.42
N ALA A 28 -1.46 3.88 16.19
CA ALA A 28 -0.17 4.01 16.89
C ALA A 28 1.05 3.75 15.97
N MET A 29 0.79 3.43 14.69
CA MET A 29 1.79 3.20 13.65
C MET A 29 1.28 3.81 12.36
N SER A 30 2.15 4.47 11.60
CA SER A 30 1.77 5.09 10.33
C SER A 30 1.49 4.04 9.26
N ASN A 31 0.70 4.40 8.24
CA ASN A 31 0.49 3.53 7.07
C ASN A 31 1.83 3.19 6.38
N TYR A 32 2.75 4.16 6.32
CA TYR A 32 4.05 3.98 5.69
C TYR A 32 4.88 2.93 6.43
N ASP A 33 5.01 3.04 7.75
CA ASP A 33 5.79 2.11 8.57
C ASP A 33 5.22 0.70 8.53
N TYR A 34 3.88 0.59 8.59
CA TYR A 34 3.21 -0.69 8.50
C TYR A 34 3.47 -1.37 7.15
N LEU A 35 3.36 -0.63 6.04
CA LEU A 35 3.63 -1.15 4.70
C LEU A 35 5.10 -1.54 4.51
N LEU A 36 6.05 -0.79 5.06
CA LEU A 36 7.47 -1.17 5.04
C LEU A 36 7.72 -2.46 5.81
N LEU A 37 7.13 -2.61 6.99
CA LEU A 37 7.22 -3.85 7.76
C LEU A 37 6.62 -5.03 6.97
N LEU A 38 5.48 -4.86 6.31
CA LEU A 38 4.89 -5.90 5.48
C LEU A 38 5.81 -6.29 4.31
N ASN A 39 6.45 -5.30 3.67
CA ASN A 39 7.43 -5.56 2.62
C ASN A 39 8.62 -6.36 3.13
N GLU A 40 9.17 -5.99 4.29
CA GLU A 40 10.29 -6.70 4.93
C GLU A 40 9.91 -8.15 5.26
N LEU A 41 8.74 -8.37 5.85
CA LEU A 41 8.22 -9.71 6.17
C LEU A 41 7.96 -10.56 4.91
N ALA A 42 7.67 -9.92 3.77
CA ALA A 42 7.55 -10.57 2.47
C ALA A 42 8.90 -10.81 1.77
N GLY A 43 10.02 -10.48 2.42
CA GLY A 43 11.38 -10.66 1.90
C GLY A 43 11.88 -9.54 0.99
N ARG A 44 11.16 -8.42 0.91
CA ARG A 44 11.56 -7.25 0.10
C ARG A 44 12.47 -6.34 0.92
N ARG A 45 13.53 -5.81 0.30
CA ARG A 45 14.55 -5.01 0.99
C ARG A 45 15.20 -3.97 0.10
N ALA A 46 15.68 -2.90 0.70
CA ALA A 46 16.51 -1.92 0.00
C ALA A 46 17.83 -2.57 -0.45
N GLY A 47 18.29 -2.22 -1.66
CA GLY A 47 19.57 -2.71 -2.19
C GLY A 47 19.51 -4.02 -2.99
N ASP A 48 18.34 -4.68 -3.09
CA ASP A 48 18.12 -5.78 -4.03
C ASP A 48 17.09 -5.36 -5.09
N ILE A 49 17.57 -5.11 -6.31
CA ILE A 49 16.73 -4.67 -7.44
C ILE A 49 15.63 -5.69 -7.79
N SER A 50 15.82 -6.96 -7.47
CA SER A 50 14.86 -8.02 -7.78
C SER A 50 13.72 -8.06 -6.75
N PHE A 51 13.96 -7.50 -5.55
CA PHE A 51 13.05 -7.57 -4.41
C PHE A 51 12.94 -6.22 -3.70
N LEU A 52 12.75 -5.14 -4.45
CA LEU A 52 12.51 -3.83 -3.86
C LEU A 52 11.14 -3.78 -3.14
N PRO A 53 11.03 -3.00 -2.05
CA PRO A 53 9.74 -2.69 -1.43
C PRO A 53 8.77 -2.09 -2.45
N THR A 54 7.50 -2.49 -2.36
CA THR A 54 6.42 -1.98 -3.20
C THR A 54 5.40 -1.27 -2.34
N LEU A 55 5.11 -0.03 -2.69
CA LEU A 55 4.07 0.79 -2.08
C LEU A 55 3.02 1.11 -3.15
N PRO A 56 1.72 1.13 -2.79
CA PRO A 56 0.67 1.46 -3.72
C PRO A 56 0.71 2.94 -4.09
N TRP A 57 0.27 3.23 -5.31
CA TRP A 57 -0.01 4.59 -5.73
C TRP A 57 -1.36 5.04 -5.13
N VAL A 58 -1.40 6.21 -4.49
CA VAL A 58 -2.56 6.62 -3.65
C VAL A 58 -3.36 7.80 -4.19
N ILE A 59 -2.84 8.57 -5.15
CA ILE A 59 -3.47 9.78 -5.70
C ILE A 59 -3.72 9.58 -7.19
N ASP A 60 -4.91 9.82 -7.73
CA ASP A 60 -5.18 9.61 -9.15
C ASP A 60 -4.82 10.81 -10.05
N MET A 61 -4.41 11.94 -9.46
CA MET A 61 -4.02 13.19 -10.12
C MET A 61 -5.16 13.88 -10.91
N THR A 62 -6.41 13.46 -10.73
CA THR A 62 -7.56 14.08 -11.41
C THR A 62 -7.93 15.42 -10.79
N THR A 63 -7.88 15.49 -9.47
CA THR A 63 -8.11 16.67 -8.64
C THR A 63 -7.21 16.59 -7.40
N PRO A 64 -6.86 17.72 -6.77
CA PRO A 64 -6.22 17.69 -5.47
C PRO A 64 -7.09 16.92 -4.47
N PRO A 65 -6.54 15.93 -3.74
CA PRO A 65 -7.31 15.10 -2.82
C PRO A 65 -8.03 15.90 -1.73
N GLU A 66 -7.49 17.06 -1.36
CA GLU A 66 -8.07 18.02 -0.43
C GLU A 66 -9.35 18.69 -0.94
N GLU A 67 -9.49 18.85 -2.26
CA GLU A 67 -10.66 19.48 -2.89
C GLU A 67 -11.78 18.44 -3.11
N GLY A 68 -11.42 17.23 -3.55
CA GLY A 68 -12.36 16.16 -3.84
C GLY A 68 -12.87 15.37 -2.63
N ALA A 69 -12.21 15.47 -1.46
CA ALA A 69 -12.65 14.80 -0.23
C ALA A 69 -13.97 15.36 0.34
N SER A 70 -14.35 16.59 -0.03
CA SER A 70 -15.56 17.24 0.49
C SER A 70 -16.87 16.69 -0.11
N ASP A 71 -16.80 16.05 -1.28
CA ASP A 71 -17.97 15.54 -2.02
C ASP A 71 -18.17 14.02 -1.89
N CYS A 72 -17.31 13.33 -1.12
CA CYS A 72 -17.25 11.86 -1.04
C CYS A 72 -18.50 11.19 -0.44
N ALA A 73 -19.37 11.94 0.25
CA ALA A 73 -20.61 11.42 0.81
C ALA A 73 -21.83 11.55 -0.13
N ALA A 74 -21.73 12.33 -1.21
CA ALA A 74 -22.89 12.71 -2.03
C ALA A 74 -23.05 11.88 -3.32
N ALA A 75 -21.97 11.25 -3.81
CA ALA A 75 -22.01 10.51 -5.05
C ALA A 75 -22.45 9.05 -4.82
N GLN A 76 -23.75 8.80 -5.01
CA GLN A 76 -24.35 7.46 -5.02
C GLN A 76 -24.07 6.79 -6.37
N GLY A 77 -23.02 5.98 -6.43
CA GLY A 77 -22.72 5.13 -7.59
C GLY A 77 -21.35 4.47 -7.51
N ALA A 78 -21.17 3.29 -8.09
CA ALA A 78 -19.91 2.53 -8.07
C ALA A 78 -18.75 3.20 -8.84
N ASP A 79 -19.02 4.29 -9.56
CA ASP A 79 -18.08 5.13 -10.31
C ASP A 79 -17.96 6.55 -9.73
N ALA A 80 -18.46 6.75 -8.50
CA ALA A 80 -18.21 7.94 -7.71
C ALA A 80 -16.72 7.99 -7.35
N GLY A 81 -15.91 8.53 -8.26
CA GLY A 81 -14.48 8.73 -8.06
C GLY A 81 -14.23 9.41 -6.71
N MET A 82 -13.26 8.90 -5.97
CA MET A 82 -12.99 9.25 -4.58
C MET A 82 -12.33 10.64 -4.44
N GLY A 83 -12.58 11.54 -5.39
CA GLY A 83 -12.15 12.93 -5.39
C GLY A 83 -10.63 13.10 -5.28
N GLY A 84 -9.88 12.71 -6.31
CA GLY A 84 -8.41 12.81 -6.31
C GLY A 84 -7.68 11.61 -5.68
N TRP A 85 -8.41 10.76 -4.94
CA TRP A 85 -7.87 9.54 -4.33
C TRP A 85 -8.00 8.32 -5.24
N ARG A 86 -6.95 7.49 -5.24
CA ARG A 86 -6.89 6.25 -6.02
C ARG A 86 -7.73 5.14 -5.37
N ASP A 87 -8.58 4.47 -6.16
CA ASP A 87 -9.38 3.32 -5.70
C ASP A 87 -8.53 2.06 -5.39
N LEU A 88 -8.08 1.90 -4.15
CA LEU A 88 -7.23 0.79 -3.75
C LEU A 88 -7.91 -0.60 -3.81
N THR A 89 -9.22 -0.68 -4.07
CA THR A 89 -9.93 -1.97 -4.25
C THR A 89 -9.71 -2.58 -5.63
N LYS A 90 -9.25 -1.78 -6.60
CA LYS A 90 -9.00 -2.19 -7.99
C LYS A 90 -7.51 -2.18 -8.33
N SER A 91 -7.06 -3.24 -8.98
CA SER A 91 -5.69 -3.33 -9.51
C SER A 91 -5.46 -2.27 -10.60
N LYS A 92 -4.18 -1.97 -10.90
CA LYS A 92 -3.83 -1.11 -12.04
C LYS A 92 -4.45 -1.60 -13.34
N TRP A 93 -4.45 -2.92 -13.56
CA TRP A 93 -5.01 -3.53 -14.76
C TRP A 93 -6.51 -3.30 -14.87
N ARG A 94 -7.25 -3.59 -13.79
CA ARG A 94 -8.70 -3.40 -13.75
C ARG A 94 -9.08 -1.94 -14.02
N LEU A 95 -8.31 -0.99 -13.49
CA LEU A 95 -8.52 0.42 -13.78
C LEU A 95 -8.26 0.82 -15.24
N SER A 96 -7.22 0.27 -15.88
CA SER A 96 -6.80 0.73 -17.20
C SER A 96 -7.50 0.01 -18.36
N LYS A 97 -8.00 -1.20 -18.12
CA LYS A 97 -8.60 -2.06 -19.16
C LYS A 97 -10.07 -2.38 -18.92
N GLY A 98 -10.62 -2.08 -17.74
CA GLY A 98 -11.96 -2.48 -17.36
C GLY A 98 -12.06 -3.98 -17.09
N ASP A 99 -13.27 -4.45 -16.78
CA ASP A 99 -13.55 -5.85 -16.47
C ASP A 99 -13.88 -6.70 -17.72
N GLU A 100 -13.89 -6.13 -18.94
CA GLU A 100 -14.24 -6.85 -20.18
C GLU A 100 -13.18 -7.86 -20.67
N GLN A 101 -12.00 -7.91 -20.04
CA GLN A 101 -10.90 -8.78 -20.43
C GLN A 101 -10.60 -9.90 -19.40
N LEU A 102 -11.58 -10.23 -18.54
CA LEU A 102 -11.52 -11.31 -17.54
C LEU A 102 -12.68 -12.29 -17.72
#